data_AF-A0A527YQ31-F1
#
_entry.id   AF-A0A527YQ31-F1
#
_cell.length_a   1.000
_cell.length_b   1.000
_cell.length_c   1.000
_cell.angle_alpha   90.00
_cell.angle_beta   90.00
_cell.angle_gamma   90.00
#
_symmetry.space_group_name_H-M   'P 1'
#
loop_
_entity.id
_entity.type
_entity.pdbx_description
1 polymer ?
#
loop_
_entity_poly.entity_id
_entity_poly.type
_entity_poly.pdbx_seq_one_letter_code
_entity_poly.pdbx_strand_id
1 'polypeptide(L)' 'MATKDRKADLALFADNVELCDITENLVFSDPYFDARMNRHTSPQLDSIVAELRADRDLKVEAQRLKHIFAA' A
#
# COMPACT_ATOMS: atom_id res chain seq x y z
N MET A 1 7.03 -10.30 25.20
CA MET A 1 5.68 -9.83 25.60
C MET A 1 4.80 -11.04 25.86
N ALA A 2 4.03 -11.05 26.96
CA ALA A 2 3.10 -12.14 27.22
C ALA A 2 1.98 -12.15 26.17
N THR A 3 1.41 -13.32 25.87
CA THR A 3 0.34 -13.46 24.85
C THR A 3 -0.85 -12.54 25.13
N LYS A 4 -1.19 -12.34 26.41
CA LYS A 4 -2.28 -11.46 26.85
C LYS A 4 -2.03 -10.01 26.43
N ASP A 5 -0.84 -9.49 26.74
CA ASP A 5 -0.49 -8.10 26.46
C ASP A 5 -0.44 -7.85 24.95
N ARG A 6 0.13 -8.81 24.18
CA ARG A 6 0.12 -8.75 22.71
C ARG A 6 -1.29 -8.65 22.14
N LYS A 7 -2.24 -9.42 22.68
CA LYS A 7 -3.63 -9.45 22.21
C LYS A 7 -4.38 -8.17 22.61
N ALA A 8 -4.08 -7.59 23.77
CA ALA A 8 -4.64 -6.30 24.18
C ALA A 8 -4.16 -5.17 23.28
N ASP A 9 -2.86 -5.12 22.97
CA ASP A 9 -2.30 -4.11 22.06
C ASP A 9 -2.88 -4.25 20.65
N LEU A 10 -2.97 -5.46 20.12
CA LEU A 10 -3.59 -5.69 18.80
C LEU A 10 -5.03 -5.15 18.76
N ALA A 11 -5.83 -5.44 19.79
CA ALA A 11 -7.21 -4.96 19.86
C ALA A 11 -7.29 -3.43 19.95
N LEU A 12 -6.35 -2.78 20.65
CA LEU A 12 -6.31 -1.33 20.79
C LEU A 12 -6.07 -0.63 19.44
N PHE A 13 -5.25 -1.20 18.56
CA PHE A 13 -4.89 -0.58 17.27
C PHE A 13 -5.73 -1.05 16.09
N ALA A 14 -6.45 -2.17 16.21
CA ALA A 14 -7.27 -2.74 15.12
C ALA A 14 -8.42 -1.82 14.67
N ASP A 15 -8.90 -0.91 15.53
CA ASP A 15 -9.97 0.04 15.19
C ASP A 15 -9.52 1.15 14.22
N ASN A 16 -8.22 1.23 13.88
CA ASN A 16 -7.68 2.23 12.97
C ASN A 16 -7.95 1.94 11.46
N VAL A 17 -9.09 1.32 11.16
CA VAL A 17 -9.43 0.75 9.85
C VAL A 17 -9.42 1.79 8.72
N GLU A 18 -9.86 3.02 8.99
CA GLU A 18 -9.89 4.08 7.98
C GLU A 18 -8.49 4.54 7.56
N LEU A 19 -7.56 4.69 8.51
CA LEU A 19 -6.18 5.05 8.18
C LEU A 19 -5.43 3.88 7.52
N CYS A 20 -5.76 2.64 7.91
CA CYS A 20 -5.24 1.45 7.24
C CYS A 20 -5.71 1.40 5.78
N ASP A 21 -6.99 1.64 5.49
CA ASP A 21 -7.52 1.68 4.12
C ASP A 21 -6.84 2.75 3.26
N ILE A 22 -6.62 3.95 3.81
CA ILE A 22 -5.85 5.00 3.13
C ILE A 22 -4.45 4.50 2.76
N THR A 23 -3.77 3.83 3.70
CA THR A 23 -2.42 3.32 3.47
C THR A 23 -2.42 2.19 2.44
N GLU A 24 -3.36 1.25 2.55
CA GLU A 24 -3.54 0.14 1.62
C GLU A 24 -3.76 0.59 0.18
N ASN A 25 -4.52 1.68 -0.02
CA ASN A 25 -4.79 2.22 -1.34
C ASN A 25 -3.64 3.10 -1.83
N LEU A 26 -3.27 4.15 -1.09
CA LEU A 26 -2.33 5.17 -1.58
C LEU A 26 -0.87 4.71 -1.61
N VAL A 27 -0.49 3.73 -0.78
CA VAL A 27 0.89 3.21 -0.75
C VAL A 27 1.02 1.94 -1.59
N PHE A 28 0.11 0.99 -1.40
CA PHE A 28 0.29 -0.37 -1.91
C PHE A 28 -0.50 -0.70 -3.18
N SER A 29 -1.40 0.19 -3.63
CA SER A 29 -2.29 -0.11 -4.76
C SER A 29 -2.20 0.96 -5.86
N ASP A 30 -2.64 2.18 -5.58
CA ASP A 30 -2.84 3.24 -6.57
C ASP A 30 -1.61 3.55 -7.43
N PRO A 31 -0.38 3.66 -6.89
CA PRO A 31 0.81 3.99 -7.71
C PRO A 31 1.08 3.00 -8.85
N TYR A 32 0.66 1.75 -8.69
CA TYR A 32 0.94 0.65 -9.62
C TYR A 32 -0.11 0.50 -10.72
N PHE A 33 -1.15 1.34 -10.72
CA PHE A 33 -2.23 1.36 -11.71
C PHE A 33 -2.56 2.79 -12.14
N ASP A 34 -3.46 2.94 -13.11
CA ASP A 34 -3.99 4.25 -13.49
C ASP A 34 -5.11 4.68 -12.55
N ALA A 35 -4.72 5.21 -11.39
CA ALA A 35 -5.64 5.71 -10.37
C ALA A 35 -5.84 7.23 -10.47
N ARG A 36 -7.08 7.69 -10.22
CA ARG A 36 -7.50 9.10 -10.31
C ARG A 36 -6.68 10.03 -9.40
N MET A 37 -6.22 9.56 -8.25
CA MET A 37 -5.49 10.36 -7.27
C MET A 37 -3.99 10.45 -7.55
N ASN A 38 -3.48 9.67 -8.50
CA ASN A 38 -2.08 9.71 -8.87
C ASN A 38 -1.71 11.06 -9.49
N ARG A 39 -0.55 11.59 -9.08
CA ARG A 39 0.01 12.80 -9.65
C ARG A 39 1.53 12.69 -9.70
N HIS A 40 2.09 13.05 -10.84
CA HIS A 40 3.53 13.15 -11.07
C HIS A 40 3.82 14.36 -11.95
N THR A 41 5.09 14.77 -12.02
CA THR A 41 5.52 15.85 -12.91
C THR A 41 5.45 15.36 -14.36
N SER A 42 4.42 15.78 -15.08
CA SER A 42 4.19 15.44 -16.49
C SER A 42 4.55 16.63 -17.38
N PRO A 43 5.21 16.40 -18.53
CA PRO A 43 5.51 15.10 -19.14
C PRO A 43 6.80 14.41 -18.66
N GLN A 44 7.59 15.04 -17.79
CA GLN A 44 8.97 14.66 -17.51
C GLN A 44 9.14 13.27 -16.89
N LEU A 45 8.15 12.78 -16.14
CA LEU A 45 8.16 11.47 -15.47
C LEU A 45 7.23 10.44 -16.11
N ASP A 46 6.56 10.78 -17.21
CA ASP A 46 5.54 9.90 -17.83
C ASP A 46 6.13 8.52 -18.22
N SER A 47 7.36 8.50 -18.75
CA SER A 47 8.04 7.25 -19.12
C SER A 47 8.34 6.36 -17.91
N ILE A 48 8.80 6.96 -16.80
CA ILE A 48 9.10 6.24 -15.55
C ILE A 48 7.81 5.67 -14.94
N VAL A 49 6.73 6.46 -14.94
CA VAL A 49 5.42 6.00 -14.45
C VAL A 49 4.88 4.88 -15.34
N ALA A 50 5.05 4.96 -16.66
CA ALA A 50 4.66 3.89 -17.57
C ALA A 50 5.45 2.59 -17.33
N GLU A 51 6.77 2.69 -17.11
CA GLU A 51 7.63 1.55 -16.75
C GLU A 51 7.18 0.91 -15.43
N LEU A 52 7.01 1.72 -14.38
CA LEU A 52 6.52 1.27 -13.06
C LEU A 52 5.19 0.51 -13.18
N ARG A 53 4.24 1.05 -13.96
CA ARG A 53 2.91 0.46 -14.16
C ARG A 53 2.94 -0.74 -15.12
N ALA A 54 3.97 -0.92 -15.92
CA ALA A 54 4.13 -2.09 -16.78
C ALA A 54 4.84 -3.25 -16.07
N ASP A 55 5.63 -2.97 -15.03
CA ASP A 55 6.37 -3.98 -14.28
C ASP A 55 5.43 -4.87 -13.45
N ARG A 56 5.29 -6.13 -13.89
CA ARG A 56 4.46 -7.13 -13.21
C ARG A 56 5.13 -7.65 -11.94
N ASP A 57 6.43 -7.84 -11.95
CA ASP A 57 7.12 -8.49 -10.84
C ASP A 57 7.17 -7.53 -9.65
N LEU A 58 7.37 -6.23 -9.91
CA LEU A 58 7.22 -5.18 -8.90
C LEU A 58 5.82 -5.15 -8.28
N LYS A 59 4.76 -5.29 -9.08
CA LYS A 59 3.37 -5.35 -8.59
C LYS A 59 3.16 -6.54 -7.66
N VAL A 60 3.73 -7.70 -8.00
CA VAL A 60 3.64 -8.90 -7.15
C VAL A 60 4.29 -8.65 -5.80
N GLU A 61 5.48 -8.05 -5.78
CA GLU A 61 6.16 -7.73 -4.52
C GLU A 61 5.40 -6.66 -3.71
N ALA A 62 4.83 -5.64 -4.36
CA ALA A 62 3.98 -4.65 -3.70
C ALA A 62 2.75 -5.29 -3.04
N GLN A 63 2.10 -6.25 -3.70
CA GLN A 63 0.97 -6.99 -3.13
C GLN A 63 1.38 -7.91 -1.98
N ARG A 64 2.58 -8.50 -2.02
CA ARG A 64 3.12 -9.25 -0.87
C ARG A 64 3.31 -8.35 0.34
N LEU A 65 3.86 -7.15 0.15
CA LEU A 65 4.01 -6.16 1.22
C LEU A 65 2.65 -5.67 1.74
N LYS A 66 1.67 -5.45 0.85
CA LYS A 66 0.29 -5.14 1.24
C LYS A 66 -0.29 -6.23 2.15
N HIS A 67 -0.10 -7.50 1.77
CA HIS A 67 -0.57 -8.62 2.56
C HIS A 67 0.07 -8.67 3.95
N ILE A 68 1.37 -8.41 4.06
CA ILE A 68 2.07 -8.32 5.36
C ILE A 68 1.56 -7.14 6.19
N PHE A 69 1.19 -6.02 5.56
CA PHE A 69 0.64 -4.87 6.26
C PHE A 69 -0.77 -5.12 6.82
N ALA A 70 -1.63 -5.81 6.05
CA ALA A 70 -3.03 -6.05 6.42
C ALA A 70 -3.27 -7.31 7.28
N ALA A 71 -2.27 -8.19 7.40
CA ALA A 71 -2.35 -9.47 8.15
C ALA A 71 -1.96 -9.32 9.62
#